data_AF-A0A2V7L723-F1
#
_entry.id   AF-A0A2V7L723-F1
#
_cell.length_a   1.000
_cell.length_b   1.000
_cell.length_c   1.000
_cell.angle_alpha   90.00
_cell.angle_beta   90.00
_cell.angle_gamma   90.00
#
_symmetry.space_group_name_H-M   'P 1'
#
loop_
_entity.id
_entity.type
_entity.pdbx_description
1 polymer ?
#
loop_
_entity_poly.entity_id
_entity_poly.type
_entity_poly.pdbx_seq_one_letter_code
_entity_poly.pdbx_strand_id
1 'polypeptide(L)'
;MRPSITYGLLGVVLLSACTSEEGPFPGCLVKGDAVRSGVRTLNQLKNRVAAPSARDIDSAVTLQALLAPGDDRGRWSARRAATVVGYVRDVKLGGVETVNCFARTPDHRDTHIELVTDPANGGHLPLIVEITPWWRRHAASGGTNWSTDSLRAALLGRWVRVTGWLLFDTEHGRQAENTASGRVGNWRATAWELHPVTELKVVAGPSR
;
A
#
# COMPACT_ATOMS: atom_id res chain seq x y z
N MET A 1 -30.10 -71.01 9.39
CA MET A 1 -29.00 -70.29 8.69
C MET A 1 -29.02 -68.84 9.13
N ARG A 2 -27.90 -68.34 9.66
CA ARG A 2 -27.72 -66.96 10.14
C ARG A 2 -27.34 -66.01 8.97
N PRO A 3 -27.54 -64.69 9.12
CA PRO A 3 -27.76 -63.75 8.02
C PRO A 3 -26.46 -63.08 7.54
N SER A 4 -26.47 -62.51 6.34
CA SER A 4 -25.43 -61.58 5.89
C SER A 4 -26.07 -60.27 5.46
N ILE A 5 -25.93 -59.26 6.31
CA ILE A 5 -26.24 -57.85 6.02
C ILE A 5 -24.92 -57.22 5.59
N THR A 6 -24.83 -56.84 4.33
CA THR A 6 -23.66 -56.15 3.77
C THR A 6 -23.79 -54.66 4.07
N TYR A 7 -23.00 -54.16 5.02
CA TYR A 7 -22.88 -52.72 5.27
C TYR A 7 -21.98 -52.09 4.19
N GLY A 8 -22.57 -51.27 3.32
CA GLY A 8 -21.81 -50.42 2.40
C GLY A 8 -21.18 -49.26 3.16
N LEU A 9 -19.84 -49.25 3.23
CA LEU A 9 -19.08 -48.10 3.74
C LEU A 9 -19.25 -46.91 2.78
N LEU A 10 -19.98 -45.88 3.20
CA LEU A 10 -19.91 -44.57 2.54
C LEU A 10 -18.58 -43.91 2.94
N GLY A 11 -17.59 -43.96 2.05
CA GLY A 11 -16.35 -43.21 2.21
C GLY A 11 -16.61 -41.72 2.02
N VAL A 12 -16.63 -40.94 3.11
CA VAL A 12 -16.62 -39.48 3.06
C VAL A 12 -15.20 -39.04 2.70
N VAL A 13 -14.97 -38.67 1.45
CA VAL A 13 -13.74 -38.00 1.02
C VAL A 13 -13.82 -36.54 1.46
N LEU A 14 -13.19 -36.21 2.57
CA LEU A 14 -12.91 -34.83 2.97
C LEU A 14 -11.86 -34.26 2.03
N LEU A 15 -12.31 -33.57 0.97
CA LEU A 15 -11.47 -32.69 0.18
C LEU A 15 -11.09 -31.49 1.07
N SER A 16 -9.96 -31.60 1.78
CA SER A 16 -9.31 -30.42 2.36
C SER A 16 -8.91 -29.51 1.21
N ALA A 17 -9.71 -28.48 0.96
CA ALA A 17 -9.29 -27.37 0.12
C ALA A 17 -8.09 -26.69 0.80
N CYS A 18 -6.87 -27.01 0.35
CA CYS A 18 -5.71 -26.18 0.64
C CYS A 18 -5.95 -24.84 -0.05
N THR A 19 -6.59 -23.90 0.65
CA THR A 19 -6.56 -22.50 0.23
C THR A 19 -5.12 -22.04 0.38
N SER A 20 -4.39 -21.94 -0.74
CA SER A 20 -3.05 -21.35 -0.72
C SER A 20 -3.20 -19.90 -0.27
N GLU A 21 -2.69 -19.59 0.94
CA GLU A 21 -2.56 -18.22 1.42
C GLU A 21 -1.39 -17.49 0.74
N GLU A 22 -1.02 -17.91 -0.47
CA GLU A 22 0.04 -17.29 -1.25
C GLU A 22 -0.30 -15.83 -1.52
N GLY A 23 0.64 -14.97 -1.17
CA GLY A 23 0.56 -13.54 -1.40
C GLY A 23 0.95 -13.19 -2.82
N PRO A 24 0.79 -11.91 -3.18
CA PRO A 24 1.20 -11.40 -4.48
C PRO A 24 2.73 -11.38 -4.65
N PHE A 25 3.50 -11.52 -3.56
CA PHE A 25 4.94 -11.72 -3.59
C PHE A 25 5.28 -13.22 -3.67
N PRO A 26 5.98 -13.70 -4.71
CA PRO A 26 6.24 -15.13 -4.90
C PRO A 26 6.93 -15.78 -3.69
N GLY A 27 6.39 -16.90 -3.23
CA GLY A 27 6.94 -17.65 -2.09
C GLY A 27 6.69 -17.00 -0.71
N CYS A 28 5.85 -15.98 -0.63
CA CYS A 28 5.47 -15.32 0.62
C CYS A 28 3.96 -15.32 0.77
N LEU A 29 3.47 -15.38 2.00
CA LEU A 29 2.03 -15.38 2.27
C LEU A 29 1.43 -13.99 2.09
N VAL A 30 0.12 -13.89 1.87
CA VAL A 30 -0.59 -12.59 1.76
C VAL A 30 -0.44 -11.74 3.03
N LYS A 31 -0.26 -12.38 4.17
CA LYS A 31 0.01 -11.72 5.46
C LYS A 31 1.50 -11.50 5.74
N GLY A 32 2.37 -11.79 4.78
CA GLY A 32 3.81 -11.83 4.97
C GLY A 32 4.23 -12.89 5.99
N ASP A 33 5.38 -12.68 6.62
CA ASP A 33 5.93 -13.50 7.70
C ASP A 33 5.85 -12.83 9.09
N ALA A 34 5.00 -11.82 9.23
CA ALA A 34 4.87 -11.07 10.47
C ALA A 34 4.40 -11.93 11.66
N VAL A 35 5.09 -11.79 12.79
CA VAL A 35 4.76 -12.49 14.05
C VAL A 35 3.57 -11.86 14.77
N ARG A 36 3.40 -10.54 14.68
CA ARG A 36 2.31 -9.82 15.36
C ARG A 36 1.04 -9.84 14.49
N SER A 37 -0.10 -10.14 15.10
CA SER A 37 -1.40 -10.20 14.40
C SER A 37 -1.76 -8.88 13.70
N GLY A 38 -1.55 -7.74 14.36
CA GLY A 38 -1.79 -6.43 13.75
C GLY A 38 -0.96 -6.17 12.49
N VAL A 39 0.30 -6.60 12.48
CA VAL A 39 1.19 -6.46 11.31
C VAL A 39 0.80 -7.44 10.20
N ARG A 40 0.32 -8.64 10.54
CA ARG A 40 -0.28 -9.55 9.55
C ARG A 40 -1.48 -8.92 8.84
N THR A 41 -2.37 -8.28 9.59
CA THR A 41 -3.51 -7.54 9.02
C THR A 41 -3.02 -6.39 8.13
N LEU A 42 -2.02 -5.63 8.59
CA LEU A 42 -1.41 -4.56 7.80
C LEU A 42 -0.84 -5.08 6.47
N ASN A 43 -0.11 -6.19 6.51
CA ASN A 43 0.47 -6.83 5.33
C ASN A 43 -0.61 -7.26 4.32
N GLN A 44 -1.76 -7.75 4.77
CA GLN A 44 -2.88 -8.06 3.88
C GLN A 44 -3.42 -6.81 3.15
N LEU A 45 -3.42 -5.65 3.82
CA LEU A 45 -3.82 -4.38 3.19
C LEU A 45 -2.77 -3.90 2.19
N LYS A 46 -1.48 -4.00 2.54
CA LYS A 46 -0.35 -3.68 1.64
C LYS A 46 -0.37 -4.56 0.39
N ASN A 47 -0.69 -5.85 0.54
CA ASN A 47 -0.76 -6.85 -0.54
C ASN A 47 -2.04 -6.83 -1.40
N ARG A 48 -2.84 -5.77 -1.38
CA ARG A 48 -4.03 -5.67 -2.25
C ARG A 48 -3.66 -5.65 -3.74
N VAL A 49 -4.25 -6.56 -4.50
CA VAL A 49 -4.05 -6.68 -5.96
C VAL A 49 -5.20 -6.13 -6.78
N ALA A 50 -6.33 -5.81 -6.15
CA ALA A 50 -7.46 -5.21 -6.82
C ALA A 50 -7.30 -3.68 -6.87
N ALA A 51 -7.51 -3.07 -8.05
CA ALA A 51 -7.68 -1.63 -8.14
C ALA A 51 -8.99 -1.20 -7.45
N PRO A 52 -9.04 -0.03 -6.80
CA PRO A 52 -10.30 0.51 -6.30
C PRO A 52 -11.24 0.87 -7.45
N SER A 53 -12.53 0.62 -7.25
CA SER A 53 -13.58 1.12 -8.14
C SER A 53 -13.97 2.56 -7.76
N ALA A 54 -14.75 3.23 -8.62
CA ALA A 54 -15.28 4.56 -8.31
C ALA A 54 -16.08 4.62 -7.00
N ARG A 55 -16.70 3.50 -6.58
CA ARG A 55 -17.44 3.43 -5.31
C ARG A 55 -16.54 3.42 -4.10
N ASP A 56 -15.29 2.97 -4.24
CA ASP A 56 -14.31 2.90 -3.16
C ASP A 56 -13.62 4.24 -2.92
N ILE A 57 -13.61 5.12 -3.92
CA ILE A 57 -12.99 6.44 -3.85
C ILE A 57 -13.78 7.37 -2.94
N ASP A 58 -13.13 7.85 -1.88
CA ASP A 58 -13.63 8.94 -1.05
C ASP A 58 -13.08 10.28 -1.56
N SER A 59 -13.95 11.09 -2.17
CA SER A 59 -13.55 12.39 -2.74
C SER A 59 -13.19 13.44 -1.69
N ALA A 60 -13.56 13.25 -0.41
CA ALA A 60 -13.14 14.14 0.66
C ALA A 60 -11.66 13.96 1.03
N VAL A 61 -11.07 12.81 0.66
CA VAL A 61 -9.68 12.48 0.94
C VAL A 61 -8.77 13.10 -0.12
N THR A 62 -8.44 14.38 0.11
CA THR A 62 -7.47 15.13 -0.69
C THR A 62 -6.09 15.08 -0.04
N LEU A 63 -5.04 15.44 -0.79
CA LEU A 63 -3.70 15.58 -0.22
C LEU A 63 -3.69 16.57 0.95
N GLN A 64 -4.36 17.71 0.80
CA GLN A 64 -4.46 18.71 1.86
C GLN A 64 -5.17 18.18 3.11
N ALA A 65 -6.23 17.39 2.93
CA ALA A 65 -6.95 16.78 4.05
C ALA A 65 -6.10 15.72 4.78
N LEU A 66 -5.35 14.88 4.06
CA LEU A 66 -4.45 13.89 4.64
C LEU A 66 -3.32 14.54 5.44
N LEU A 67 -2.81 15.68 4.96
CA LEU A 67 -1.72 16.44 5.59
C LEU A 67 -2.21 17.41 6.68
N ALA A 68 -3.52 17.57 6.87
CA ALA A 68 -4.06 18.45 7.89
C ALA A 68 -3.57 18.01 9.28
N PRO A 69 -3.14 18.95 10.15
CA PRO A 69 -2.62 18.64 11.47
C PRO A 69 -3.67 18.00 12.39
N GLY A 70 -3.20 17.37 13.46
CA GLY A 70 -4.03 16.74 14.49
C GLY A 70 -4.06 15.20 14.40
N ASP A 71 -4.48 14.55 15.49
CA ASP A 71 -4.54 13.09 15.56
C ASP A 71 -5.49 12.52 14.51
N ASP A 72 -4.94 11.66 13.66
CA ASP A 72 -5.60 11.18 12.47
C ASP A 72 -5.90 9.70 12.43
N ARG A 73 -5.63 8.98 13.53
CA ARG A 73 -5.86 7.53 13.64
C ARG A 73 -7.28 7.11 13.23
N GLY A 74 -8.27 7.96 13.52
CA GLY A 74 -9.68 7.72 13.21
C GLY A 74 -10.25 8.56 12.07
N ARG A 75 -9.45 9.39 11.38
CA ARG A 75 -9.98 10.30 10.34
C ARG A 75 -10.41 9.58 9.07
N TRP A 76 -9.72 8.50 8.72
CA TRP A 76 -9.93 7.79 7.46
C TRP A 76 -10.19 6.30 7.68
N SER A 77 -10.53 5.59 6.62
CA SER A 77 -10.82 4.16 6.67
C SER A 77 -10.02 3.42 5.62
N ALA A 78 -9.35 2.35 6.03
CA ALA A 78 -8.64 1.48 5.11
C ALA A 78 -9.58 0.73 4.13
N ARG A 79 -10.90 0.81 4.31
CA ARG A 79 -11.90 0.28 3.34
C ARG A 79 -12.15 1.23 2.18
N ARG A 80 -11.60 2.45 2.23
CA ARG A 80 -11.74 3.47 1.20
C ARG A 80 -10.43 3.59 0.44
N ALA A 81 -10.53 4.11 -0.76
CA ALA A 81 -9.43 4.54 -1.60
C ALA A 81 -9.53 6.05 -1.82
N ALA A 82 -8.49 6.65 -2.36
CA ALA A 82 -8.53 8.06 -2.73
C ALA A 82 -7.72 8.32 -4.00
N THR A 83 -8.05 9.44 -4.65
CA THR A 83 -7.27 9.99 -5.74
C THR A 83 -6.78 11.38 -5.32
N VAL A 84 -5.46 11.53 -5.21
CA VAL A 84 -4.84 12.78 -4.76
C VAL A 84 -3.96 13.37 -5.85
N VAL A 85 -3.78 14.69 -5.82
CA VAL A 85 -2.79 15.39 -6.64
C VAL A 85 -1.73 15.96 -5.73
N GLY A 86 -0.45 15.72 -6.05
CA GLY A 86 0.67 16.18 -5.25
C GLY A 86 1.93 16.41 -6.08
N TYR A 87 2.83 17.22 -5.56
CA TYR A 87 4.16 17.41 -6.12
C TYR A 87 5.11 16.34 -5.58
N VAL A 88 5.85 15.68 -6.45
CA VAL A 88 6.78 14.61 -6.09
C VAL A 88 8.09 15.21 -5.59
N ARG A 89 8.29 15.14 -4.28
CA ARG A 89 9.53 15.59 -3.60
C ARG A 89 10.65 14.58 -3.73
N ASP A 90 10.32 13.30 -3.62
CA ASP A 90 11.30 12.21 -3.67
C ASP A 90 10.67 10.91 -4.18
N VAL A 91 11.49 10.05 -4.78
CA VAL A 91 11.14 8.69 -5.19
C VAL A 91 12.31 7.79 -4.88
N LYS A 92 12.11 6.81 -4.01
CA LYS A 92 13.19 5.95 -3.51
C LYS A 92 12.71 4.53 -3.26
N LEU A 93 13.67 3.66 -2.99
CA LEU A 93 13.38 2.29 -2.60
C LEU A 93 12.77 2.28 -1.19
N GLY A 94 11.56 1.71 -1.06
CA GLY A 94 10.89 1.45 0.21
C GLY A 94 11.66 0.47 1.08
N GLY A 95 11.28 0.32 2.34
CA GLY A 95 12.02 -0.45 3.34
C GLY A 95 12.17 -1.95 3.04
N VAL A 96 12.81 -2.67 3.96
CA VAL A 96 12.72 -4.14 4.01
C VAL A 96 11.65 -4.47 5.03
N GLU A 97 10.63 -5.20 4.59
CA GLU A 97 9.39 -5.36 5.36
C GLU A 97 8.88 -6.80 5.35
N THR A 98 8.09 -7.14 6.37
CA THR A 98 7.49 -8.47 6.53
C THR A 98 6.50 -8.82 5.42
N VAL A 99 5.83 -7.83 4.82
CA VAL A 99 4.87 -8.02 3.72
C VAL A 99 5.47 -8.75 2.52
N ASN A 100 6.76 -8.51 2.27
CA ASN A 100 7.56 -9.13 1.22
C ASN A 100 8.58 -10.15 1.79
N CYS A 101 8.31 -10.71 2.98
CA CYS A 101 9.16 -11.69 3.66
C CYS A 101 10.64 -11.25 3.77
N PHE A 102 10.85 -9.98 4.12
CA PHE A 102 12.17 -9.34 4.22
C PHE A 102 13.05 -9.42 2.97
N ALA A 103 12.43 -9.51 1.78
CA ALA A 103 13.18 -9.48 0.54
C ALA A 103 14.03 -8.20 0.43
N ARG A 104 15.30 -8.39 0.03
CA ARG A 104 16.30 -7.31 -0.02
C ARG A 104 16.55 -6.77 -1.42
N THR A 105 16.30 -7.60 -2.43
CA THR A 105 16.42 -7.24 -3.84
C THR A 105 15.56 -6.01 -4.13
N PRO A 106 16.08 -4.97 -4.81
CA PRO A 106 15.31 -3.76 -5.10
C PRO A 106 13.96 -4.00 -5.76
N ASP A 107 13.90 -4.92 -6.73
CA ASP A 107 12.66 -5.28 -7.45
C ASP A 107 11.62 -6.01 -6.60
N HIS A 108 11.98 -6.39 -5.38
CA HIS A 108 11.12 -7.07 -4.41
C HIS A 108 10.69 -6.18 -3.24
N ARG A 109 11.08 -4.91 -3.26
CA ARG A 109 10.70 -3.90 -2.25
C ARG A 109 9.83 -2.82 -2.87
N ASP A 110 8.98 -2.22 -2.07
CA ASP A 110 8.06 -1.20 -2.54
C ASP A 110 8.82 0.02 -3.09
N THR A 111 8.20 0.77 -4.00
CA THR A 111 8.70 2.07 -4.42
C THR A 111 8.00 3.14 -3.59
N HIS A 112 8.78 3.85 -2.78
CA HIS A 112 8.33 4.89 -1.86
C HIS A 112 8.37 6.25 -2.55
N ILE A 113 7.23 6.96 -2.56
CA ILE A 113 7.08 8.26 -3.21
C ILE A 113 6.57 9.27 -2.18
N GLU A 114 7.25 10.41 -2.09
CA GLU A 114 6.89 11.50 -1.19
C GLU A 114 6.13 12.59 -1.93
N LEU A 115 4.90 12.85 -1.51
CA LEU A 115 4.04 13.89 -2.06
C LEU A 115 3.90 15.07 -1.11
N VAL A 116 4.05 16.29 -1.63
CA VAL A 116 3.82 17.55 -0.90
C VAL A 116 2.82 18.45 -1.65
N THR A 117 2.19 19.38 -0.94
CA THR A 117 1.23 20.34 -1.52
C THR A 117 1.88 21.50 -2.26
N ASP A 118 3.13 21.81 -1.99
CA ASP A 118 3.82 22.97 -2.58
C ASP A 118 5.32 22.68 -2.75
N PRO A 119 5.87 22.79 -3.98
CA PRO A 119 7.31 22.65 -4.20
C PRO A 119 8.16 23.76 -3.57
N ALA A 120 7.60 24.95 -3.34
CA ALA A 120 8.34 26.10 -2.81
C ALA A 120 8.52 26.04 -1.29
N ASN A 121 7.55 25.45 -0.59
CA ASN A 121 7.58 25.27 0.85
C ASN A 121 8.10 23.88 1.22
N GLY A 122 9.37 23.62 0.90
CA GLY A 122 10.11 22.37 1.20
C GLY A 122 10.14 21.95 2.69
N GLY A 123 9.36 22.61 3.55
CA GLY A 123 9.19 22.37 4.99
C GLY A 123 7.92 21.65 5.43
N HIS A 124 6.99 21.28 4.55
CA HIS A 124 5.90 20.37 4.95
C HIS A 124 6.35 18.91 4.87
N LEU A 125 6.08 18.17 5.93
CA LEU A 125 6.27 16.72 5.94
C LEU A 125 5.31 16.08 4.91
N PRO A 126 5.77 15.08 4.14
CA PRO A 126 5.04 14.55 2.99
C PRO A 126 3.93 13.58 3.40
N LEU A 127 3.05 13.32 2.44
CA LEU A 127 2.28 12.08 2.36
C LEU A 127 3.17 11.04 1.67
N ILE A 128 3.15 9.81 2.18
CA ILE A 128 3.81 8.69 1.53
C ILE A 128 2.79 7.92 0.71
N VAL A 129 3.18 7.59 -0.52
CA VAL A 129 2.43 6.66 -1.37
C VAL A 129 3.39 5.61 -1.87
N GLU A 130 2.96 4.35 -1.91
CA GLU A 130 3.85 3.24 -2.22
C GLU A 130 3.29 2.34 -3.33
N ILE A 131 4.15 2.01 -4.29
CA ILE A 131 3.87 1.05 -5.37
C ILE A 131 4.55 -0.26 -4.99
N THR A 132 3.77 -1.33 -4.83
CA THR A 132 4.30 -2.65 -4.46
C THR A 132 4.92 -3.38 -5.66
N PRO A 133 5.79 -4.38 -5.44
CA PRO A 133 6.35 -5.22 -6.49
C PRO A 133 5.30 -5.80 -7.44
N TRP A 134 4.13 -6.17 -6.92
CA TRP A 134 3.05 -6.70 -7.74
C TRP A 134 2.51 -5.66 -8.73
N TRP A 135 2.23 -4.44 -8.28
CA TRP A 135 1.74 -3.36 -9.15
C TRP A 135 2.78 -2.92 -10.19
N ARG A 136 4.08 -2.99 -9.86
CA ARG A 136 5.14 -2.78 -10.86
C ARG A 136 5.13 -3.84 -11.96
N ARG A 137 4.99 -5.12 -11.59
CA ARG A 137 4.89 -6.23 -12.56
C ARG A 137 3.61 -6.14 -13.39
N HIS A 138 2.49 -5.75 -12.76
CA HIS A 138 1.23 -5.52 -13.44
C HIS A 138 1.38 -4.42 -14.50
N ALA A 139 1.97 -3.27 -14.16
CA ALA A 139 2.26 -2.20 -15.11
C ALA A 139 3.20 -2.66 -16.24
N ALA A 140 4.24 -3.44 -15.91
CA ALA A 140 5.18 -3.98 -16.89
C ALA A 140 4.50 -4.93 -17.88
N SER A 141 3.52 -5.72 -17.44
CA SER A 141 2.71 -6.57 -18.33
C SER A 141 1.88 -5.77 -19.34
N GLY A 142 1.54 -4.51 -19.00
CA GLY A 142 0.92 -3.54 -19.89
C GLY A 142 1.92 -2.66 -20.66
N GLY A 143 3.23 -2.99 -20.65
CA GLY A 143 4.27 -2.28 -21.37
C GLY A 143 4.79 -1.01 -20.68
N THR A 144 4.42 -0.75 -19.43
CA THR A 144 4.88 0.44 -18.68
C THR A 144 5.92 0.06 -17.63
N ASN A 145 7.10 0.67 -17.68
CA ASN A 145 8.16 0.40 -16.72
C ASN A 145 7.96 1.22 -15.43
N TRP A 146 7.51 0.54 -14.36
CA TRP A 146 7.37 1.12 -13.02
C TRP A 146 8.51 0.73 -12.07
N SER A 147 9.71 0.40 -12.56
CA SER A 147 10.87 0.27 -11.67
C SER A 147 11.12 1.57 -10.90
N THR A 148 11.70 1.48 -9.69
CA THR A 148 11.96 2.66 -8.84
C THR A 148 12.76 3.74 -9.58
N ASP A 149 13.79 3.36 -10.33
CA ASP A 149 14.62 4.30 -11.08
C ASP A 149 13.85 4.95 -12.24
N SER A 150 13.01 4.18 -12.94
CA SER A 150 12.17 4.72 -14.02
C SER A 150 11.15 5.71 -13.50
N LEU A 151 10.50 5.38 -12.37
CA LEU A 151 9.56 6.26 -11.69
C LEU A 151 10.28 7.51 -11.17
N ARG A 152 11.47 7.37 -10.57
CA ARG A 152 12.24 8.52 -10.12
C ARG A 152 12.56 9.46 -11.27
N ALA A 153 13.06 8.94 -12.39
CA ALA A 153 13.35 9.73 -13.58
C ALA A 153 12.10 10.40 -14.18
N ALA A 154 10.97 9.71 -14.17
CA ALA A 154 9.73 10.20 -14.77
C ALA A 154 8.97 11.22 -13.89
N LEU A 155 9.07 11.11 -12.56
CA LEU A 155 8.17 11.79 -11.64
C LEU A 155 8.84 12.87 -10.79
N LEU A 156 10.13 12.73 -10.47
CA LEU A 156 10.81 13.64 -9.54
C LEU A 156 10.68 15.08 -10.02
N GLY A 157 10.21 15.95 -9.12
CA GLY A 157 10.00 17.36 -9.42
C GLY A 157 8.77 17.67 -10.29
N ARG A 158 7.81 16.73 -10.40
CA ARG A 158 6.58 16.91 -11.17
C ARG A 158 5.34 16.77 -10.32
N TRP A 159 4.24 17.30 -10.83
CA TRP A 159 2.91 17.06 -10.28
C TRP A 159 2.36 15.74 -10.80
N VAL A 160 1.79 14.96 -9.90
CA VAL A 160 1.19 13.66 -10.21
C VAL A 160 -0.20 13.56 -9.62
N ARG A 161 -1.09 12.88 -10.33
CA ARG A 161 -2.32 12.31 -9.78
C ARG A 161 -2.05 10.86 -9.43
N VAL A 162 -2.36 10.47 -8.20
CA VAL A 162 -2.15 9.12 -7.66
C VAL A 162 -3.48 8.59 -7.16
N THR A 163 -3.84 7.37 -7.57
CA THR A 163 -4.98 6.62 -7.04
C THR A 163 -4.48 5.37 -6.32
N GLY A 164 -4.97 5.14 -5.10
CA GLY A 164 -4.58 3.97 -4.30
C GLY A 164 -5.51 3.73 -3.13
N TRP A 165 -5.30 2.61 -2.46
CA TRP A 165 -6.05 2.29 -1.24
C TRP A 165 -5.53 3.06 -0.04
N LEU A 166 -6.42 3.52 0.83
CA LEU A 166 -5.99 4.09 2.09
C LEU A 166 -5.53 2.97 3.02
N LEU A 167 -4.45 3.25 3.73
CA LEU A 167 -3.84 2.34 4.69
C LEU A 167 -3.21 3.17 5.80
N PHE A 168 -3.55 2.88 7.05
CA PHE A 168 -2.88 3.48 8.20
C PHE A 168 -1.71 2.59 8.61
N ASP A 169 -0.49 3.02 8.32
CA ASP A 169 0.70 2.27 8.66
C ASP A 169 1.01 2.44 10.15
N THR A 170 0.50 1.51 10.95
CA THR A 170 0.71 1.51 12.40
C THR A 170 2.18 1.42 12.80
N GLU A 171 3.05 0.88 11.94
CA GLU A 171 4.50 0.80 12.20
C GLU A 171 5.15 2.20 12.11
N HIS A 172 4.50 3.12 11.37
CA HIS A 172 4.94 4.49 11.18
C HIS A 172 4.27 5.54 12.09
N GLY A 173 3.44 5.13 13.04
CA GLY A 173 2.74 6.04 13.95
C GLY A 173 3.65 6.88 14.88
N ARG A 174 4.93 6.53 15.05
CA ARG A 174 5.91 7.34 15.81
C ARG A 174 6.81 8.20 14.94
N GLN A 175 6.62 8.17 13.63
CA GLN A 175 7.39 8.95 12.67
C GLN A 175 6.53 9.98 11.94
N ALA A 176 5.23 10.00 12.24
CA ALA A 176 4.26 10.93 11.69
C ALA A 176 3.90 12.05 12.68
N GLU A 177 3.87 13.28 12.18
CA GLU A 177 3.54 14.48 12.97
C GLU A 177 2.12 14.43 13.54
N ASN A 178 1.15 13.96 12.76
CA ASN A 178 -0.25 13.89 13.17
C ASN A 178 -0.46 12.94 14.36
N THR A 179 0.31 11.86 14.44
CA THR A 179 0.13 10.84 15.47
C THR A 179 1.12 10.97 16.64
N ALA A 180 2.22 11.69 16.44
CA ALA A 180 3.29 11.92 17.42
C ALA A 180 3.85 13.35 17.28
N SER A 181 3.00 14.35 17.52
CA SER A 181 3.33 15.76 17.26
C SER A 181 4.56 16.25 18.04
N GLY A 182 5.38 17.06 17.36
CA GLY A 182 6.61 17.65 17.89
C GLY A 182 7.74 16.65 18.12
N ARG A 183 7.56 15.37 17.75
CA ARG A 183 8.60 14.36 17.96
C ARG A 183 9.77 14.59 17.01
N VAL A 184 10.97 14.67 17.59
CA VAL A 184 12.22 14.76 16.83
C VAL A 184 12.34 13.55 15.88
N GLY A 185 12.65 13.83 14.62
CA GLY A 185 12.80 12.81 13.57
C GLY A 185 11.50 12.38 12.90
N ASN A 186 10.38 13.07 13.13
CA ASN A 186 9.24 12.96 12.24
C ASN A 186 9.65 13.34 10.82
N TRP A 187 9.34 12.47 9.86
CA TRP A 187 9.74 12.62 8.47
C TRP A 187 8.56 12.55 7.50
N ARG A 188 7.34 12.37 8.03
CA ARG A 188 6.05 12.32 7.32
C ARG A 188 4.97 13.04 8.14
N ALA A 189 3.98 13.62 7.48
CA ALA A 189 2.93 14.34 8.20
C ALA A 189 1.95 13.36 8.85
N THR A 190 1.58 12.32 8.12
CA THR A 190 0.59 11.32 8.52
C THR A 190 1.17 9.90 8.39
N ALA A 191 0.68 8.98 9.22
CA ALA A 191 0.91 7.55 9.07
C ALA A 191 -0.07 6.90 8.08
N TRP A 192 -1.06 7.65 7.59
CA TRP A 192 -1.85 7.24 6.44
C TRP A 192 -1.02 7.28 5.14
N GLU A 193 -1.33 6.34 4.26
CA GLU A 193 -0.70 6.16 2.96
C GLU A 193 -1.76 5.91 1.89
N LEU A 194 -1.36 6.14 0.64
CA LEU A 194 -1.94 5.42 -0.49
C LEU A 194 -1.06 4.20 -0.74
N HIS A 195 -1.50 3.05 -0.23
CA HIS A 195 -0.76 1.79 -0.29
C HIS A 195 -1.75 0.62 -0.44
N PRO A 196 -1.72 -0.12 -1.56
CA PRO A 196 -0.88 0.15 -2.74
C PRO A 196 -1.45 1.26 -3.62
N VAL A 197 -0.55 1.96 -4.32
CA VAL A 197 -0.86 2.77 -5.50
C VAL A 197 -1.20 1.86 -6.68
N THR A 198 -2.28 2.20 -7.37
CA THR A 198 -2.89 1.41 -8.47
C THR A 198 -2.98 2.19 -9.78
N GLU A 199 -2.97 3.52 -9.71
CA GLU A 199 -2.91 4.41 -10.88
C GLU A 199 -1.99 5.59 -10.56
N LEU A 200 -1.21 6.00 -11.55
CA LEU A 200 -0.27 7.11 -11.46
C LEU A 200 -0.18 7.84 -12.79
N LYS A 201 -0.35 9.16 -12.77
CA LYS A 201 -0.29 10.00 -13.96
C LYS A 201 0.39 11.34 -13.68
N VAL A 202 1.34 11.74 -14.52
CA VAL A 202 1.87 13.11 -14.52
C VAL A 202 0.79 14.08 -14.98
N VAL A 203 0.62 15.19 -14.27
CA VAL A 203 -0.40 16.20 -14.54
C VAL A 203 0.21 17.61 -14.53
N ALA A 204 -0.53 18.59 -15.06
CA ALA A 204 -0.19 19.98 -14.81
C ALA A 204 -0.35 20.29 -13.31
N GLY A 205 0.50 21.17 -12.79
CA GLY A 205 0.33 21.69 -11.44
C GLY A 205 -0.98 22.47 -11.31
N PRO A 206 -1.50 22.64 -10.08
CA PRO A 206 -2.65 23.51 -9.84
C PRO A 206 -2.35 24.93 -10.34
N SER A 207 -3.33 25.54 -10.99
CA SER A 207 -3.28 26.96 -11.35
C SER A 207 -3.09 27.78 -10.07
N ARG A 208 -2.10 28.67 -10.07
CA ARG A 208 -1.88 29.63 -8.99
C ARG A 208 -2.98 30.69 -8.98
#